data_AF-A0A0C9MXE8-F1
#
_entry.id   AF-A0A0C9MXE8-F1
#
_cell.length_a   1.000
_cell.length_b   1.000
_cell.length_c   1.000
_cell.angle_alpha   90.00
_cell.angle_beta   90.00
_cell.angle_gamma   90.00
#
_symmetry.space_group_name_H-M   'P 1'
#
loop_
_entity.id
_entity.type
_entity.pdbx_description
1 polymer ?
#
loop_
_entity_poly.entity_id
_entity_poly.type
_entity_poly.pdbx_seq_one_letter_code
_entity_poly.pdbx_strand_id
1 'polypeptide(L)'
;MRSNWARSTIGTPAFVELEKTRAPSHTIIGDIHSSSVIHVAMKIPPPRKEKAPKSAAKKYVKVKHIDDAEANKAPSKGTTTAHFIKFMNELLDIMDMDEGLKGSYLVMDNCIP
;
A
#
# COMPACT_ATOMS: atom_id res chain seq x y z
N MET A 1 -16.73 5.91 -12.91
CA MET A 1 -17.43 5.32 -11.74
C MET A 1 -18.61 4.52 -12.24
N ARG A 2 -18.80 3.27 -11.78
CA ARG A 2 -20.00 2.49 -12.10
C ARG A 2 -21.19 3.07 -11.33
N SER A 3 -22.35 3.14 -11.99
CA SER A 3 -23.60 3.59 -11.39
C SER A 3 -24.24 2.46 -10.59
N ASN A 4 -24.50 2.70 -9.30
CA ASN A 4 -25.14 1.73 -8.40
C ASN A 4 -26.65 1.98 -8.40
N TRP A 5 -27.36 1.36 -9.34
CA TRP A 5 -28.83 1.37 -9.36
C TRP A 5 -29.39 0.22 -8.53
N ALA A 6 -30.34 0.52 -7.63
CA ALA A 6 -31.17 -0.48 -6.96
C ALA A 6 -32.64 -0.21 -7.25
N ARG A 7 -33.42 -1.29 -7.34
CA ARG A 7 -34.88 -1.26 -7.52
C ARG A 7 -35.52 -1.97 -6.34
N SER A 8 -36.71 -1.50 -5.97
CA SER A 8 -37.52 -2.06 -4.90
C SER A 8 -38.98 -2.00 -5.30
N THR A 9 -39.80 -2.86 -4.69
CA THR A 9 -41.25 -2.82 -4.82
C THR A 9 -41.83 -1.51 -4.29
N ILE A 10 -42.98 -1.10 -4.82
CA ILE A 10 -43.69 0.10 -4.35
C ILE A 10 -44.01 -0.06 -2.85
N GLY A 11 -43.62 0.95 -2.06
CA GLY A 11 -43.84 0.99 -0.61
C GLY A 11 -42.68 0.47 0.24
N THR A 12 -41.63 -0.12 -0.37
CA THR A 12 -40.44 -0.60 0.36
C THR A 12 -39.19 0.19 -0.04
N PRO A 13 -38.30 0.54 0.91
CA PRO A 13 -37.06 1.23 0.58
C PRO A 13 -36.12 0.33 -0.22
N ALA A 14 -35.48 0.88 -1.25
CA ALA A 14 -34.43 0.17 -1.97
C ALA A 14 -33.16 0.11 -1.12
N PHE A 15 -32.70 -1.10 -0.82
CA PHE A 15 -31.43 -1.34 -0.15
C PHE A 15 -30.33 -1.53 -1.18
N VAL A 16 -29.30 -0.67 -1.14
CA VAL A 16 -28.09 -0.80 -1.94
C VAL A 16 -27.01 -1.32 -1.01
N GLU A 17 -26.51 -2.53 -1.25
CA GLU A 17 -25.28 -2.97 -0.61
C GLU A 17 -24.13 -2.16 -1.22
N LEU A 18 -23.64 -1.19 -0.45
CA LEU A 18 -22.48 -0.42 -0.84
C LEU A 18 -21.24 -1.27 -0.60
N GLU A 19 -20.47 -1.52 -1.67
CA GLU A 19 -19.11 -2.03 -1.53
C GLU A 19 -18.35 -1.09 -0.58
N LYS A 20 -18.05 -1.55 0.63
CA LYS A 20 -17.13 -0.85 1.52
C LYS A 20 -15.74 -0.95 0.90
N THR A 21 -15.37 0.05 0.12
CA THR A 21 -14.11 0.18 -0.65
C THR A 21 -12.84 0.18 0.19
N ARG A 22 -12.93 0.04 1.52
CA ARG A 22 -11.74 -0.12 2.35
C ARG A 22 -11.28 -1.58 2.32
N ALA A 23 -10.80 -2.04 1.17
CA ALA A 23 -9.96 -3.23 1.08
C ALA A 23 -8.51 -2.88 1.47
N PRO A 24 -7.68 -3.86 1.89
CA PRO A 24 -6.23 -3.64 1.97
C PRO A 24 -5.68 -3.31 0.58
N SER A 25 -5.25 -2.06 0.37
CA SER A 25 -4.64 -1.62 -0.89
C SER A 25 -3.13 -1.89 -0.86
N HIS A 26 -2.59 -2.40 -1.96
CA HIS A 26 -1.16 -2.50 -2.21
C HIS A 26 -0.72 -1.25 -2.94
N THR A 27 0.43 -0.71 -2.59
CA THR A 27 1.03 0.40 -3.34
C THR A 27 2.22 -0.12 -4.12
N ILE A 28 2.22 0.14 -5.43
CA ILE A 28 3.29 -0.24 -6.34
C ILE A 28 3.91 1.05 -6.87
N ILE A 29 5.23 1.15 -6.80
CA ILE A 29 6.03 2.16 -7.49
C ILE A 29 6.83 1.41 -8.54
N GLY A 30 6.82 1.88 -9.78
CA GLY A 30 7.65 1.30 -10.81
C GLY A 30 8.07 2.32 -11.85
N ASP A 31 9.21 2.05 -12.47
CA ASP A 31 9.76 2.84 -13.57
C ASP A 31 9.79 2.03 -14.86
N ILE A 32 9.47 2.68 -15.96
CA ILE A 32 9.34 2.06 -17.28
C ILE A 32 10.06 2.95 -18.30
N HIS A 33 10.92 2.32 -19.07
CA HIS A 33 11.56 2.92 -20.22
C HIS A 33 10.97 2.36 -21.53
N SER A 34 11.26 3.01 -22.65
CA SER A 34 10.79 2.60 -23.98
C SER A 34 11.19 1.17 -24.35
N SER A 35 12.28 0.66 -23.80
CA SER A 35 12.76 -0.71 -23.99
C SER A 35 12.08 -1.75 -23.08
N SER A 36 11.92 -1.43 -21.80
CA SER A 36 11.47 -2.40 -20.79
C SER A 36 11.02 -1.73 -19.49
N VAL A 37 10.40 -2.51 -18.62
CA VAL A 37 10.24 -2.17 -17.20
C VAL A 37 11.61 -2.22 -16.53
N ILE A 38 12.01 -1.16 -15.84
CA ILE A 38 13.34 -1.06 -15.21
C ILE A 38 13.30 -1.61 -13.79
N HIS A 39 12.41 -1.08 -12.95
CA HIS A 39 12.32 -1.48 -11.55
C HIS A 39 10.89 -1.38 -11.04
N VAL A 40 10.44 -2.34 -10.23
CA VAL A 40 9.12 -2.34 -9.58
C VAL A 40 9.27 -2.70 -8.10
N ALA A 41 8.83 -1.79 -7.22
CA ALA A 41 8.77 -2.00 -5.79
C ALA A 41 7.30 -2.06 -5.33
N MET A 42 6.95 -3.09 -4.57
CA MET A 42 5.60 -3.27 -4.03
C MET A 42 5.60 -3.22 -2.50
N LYS A 43 4.74 -2.36 -1.95
CA LYS A 43 4.42 -2.30 -0.53
C LYS A 43 3.14 -3.07 -0.25
N ILE A 44 3.29 -4.15 0.50
CA ILE A 44 2.17 -4.98 0.95
C ILE A 44 1.55 -4.31 2.19
N PRO A 45 0.21 -4.15 2.25
CA PRO A 45 -0.44 -3.61 3.42
C PRO A 45 -0.26 -4.55 4.61
N PRO A 46 -0.12 -4.00 5.83
CA PRO A 46 0.03 -4.80 7.03
C PRO A 46 -1.22 -5.67 7.23
N PRO A 47 -1.05 -6.89 7.78
CA PRO A 47 -2.19 -7.74 8.10
C PRO A 47 -3.12 -7.01 9.07
N ARG A 48 -4.42 -7.09 8.83
CA ARG A 48 -5.42 -6.50 9.74
C ARG A 48 -5.30 -7.22 11.08
N LYS A 49 -5.00 -6.48 12.15
CA LYS A 49 -5.27 -6.95 13.50
C LYS A 49 -6.78 -7.15 13.61
N GLU A 50 -7.22 -8.40 13.72
CA GLU A 50 -8.61 -8.70 14.05
C GLU A 50 -8.94 -7.96 15.35
N LYS A 51 -9.97 -7.12 15.32
CA LYS A 51 -10.46 -6.54 16.57
C LYS A 51 -11.04 -7.71 17.36
N ALA A 52 -10.35 -8.12 18.41
CA ALA A 52 -10.86 -9.12 19.33
C ALA A 52 -12.29 -8.74 19.73
N PRO A 53 -13.27 -9.67 19.68
CA PRO A 53 -14.56 -9.41 20.27
C PRO A 53 -14.33 -9.01 21.74
N LYS A 54 -14.96 -7.91 22.17
CA LYS A 54 -14.98 -7.51 23.57
C LYS A 54 -15.81 -8.54 24.34
N SER A 55 -15.21 -9.67 24.67
CA SER A 55 -15.79 -10.64 25.59
C SER A 55 -14.67 -11.33 26.36
N ALA A 56 -14.61 -10.94 27.64
CA ALA A 56 -14.13 -11.70 28.80
C ALA A 56 -12.81 -12.49 28.67
N ALA A 57 -11.79 -11.94 29.36
CA ALA A 57 -10.76 -12.63 30.14
C ALA A 57 -10.41 -14.09 29.81
N LYS A 58 -9.13 -14.33 29.48
CA LYS A 58 -8.32 -15.42 30.05
C LYS A 58 -6.83 -15.11 29.91
N LYS A 59 -6.17 -14.98 31.06
CA LYS A 59 -4.70 -14.93 31.22
C LYS A 59 -4.13 -16.30 30.83
N TYR A 60 -3.04 -16.35 30.04
CA TYR A 60 -1.93 -17.31 30.20
C TYR A 60 -0.65 -16.76 29.56
N VAL A 61 0.49 -17.22 30.09
CA VAL A 61 1.82 -16.61 30.14
C VAL A 61 2.77 -17.24 29.10
N LYS A 62 3.67 -16.48 28.44
CA LYS A 62 5.11 -16.84 28.31
C LYS A 62 6.02 -15.81 27.61
N VAL A 63 7.17 -15.62 28.25
CA VAL A 63 8.53 -15.24 27.81
C VAL A 63 8.76 -13.88 27.12
N LYS A 64 9.53 -13.03 27.82
CA LYS A 64 10.23 -11.88 27.25
C LYS A 64 11.35 -12.37 26.32
N HIS A 65 11.33 -11.93 25.07
CA HIS A 65 12.56 -11.67 24.32
C HIS A 65 12.55 -10.23 23.81
N ILE A 66 13.77 -9.73 23.74
CA ILE A 66 14.25 -8.36 23.70
C ILE A 66 14.10 -7.76 22.28
N ASP A 67 13.93 -6.43 22.27
CA ASP A 67 14.04 -5.46 21.17
C ASP A 67 12.98 -5.44 20.06
N ASP A 68 12.15 -4.39 20.07
CA ASP A 68 11.82 -3.54 18.91
C ASP A 68 10.90 -2.41 19.38
N ALA A 69 11.52 -1.38 19.96
CA ALA A 69 10.85 -0.19 20.50
C ALA A 69 10.20 0.73 19.44
N GLU A 70 10.04 0.28 18.18
CA GLU A 70 9.38 1.05 17.11
C GLU A 70 8.03 0.48 16.64
N ALA A 71 7.55 -0.64 17.21
CA ALA A 71 6.33 -1.31 16.75
C ALA A 71 4.99 -0.62 17.10
N ASN A 72 5.01 0.62 17.62
CA ASN A 72 3.82 1.35 18.07
C ASN A 72 3.42 2.54 17.19
N LYS A 73 3.94 2.66 15.96
CA LYS A 73 3.34 3.58 14.97
C LYS A 73 2.31 2.84 14.14
N ALA A 74 1.12 3.44 14.02
CA ALA A 74 0.14 3.02 13.03
C ALA A 74 0.85 3.00 11.66
N PRO A 75 0.83 1.88 10.93
CA PRO A 75 1.54 1.77 9.66
C PRO A 75 1.04 2.83 8.68
N SER A 76 1.97 3.52 8.02
CA SER A 76 1.63 4.61 7.11
C SER A 76 0.77 4.07 5.97
N LYS A 77 -0.34 4.75 5.71
CA LYS A 77 -1.38 4.32 4.75
C LYS A 77 -0.97 4.50 3.29
N GLY A 78 0.22 5.03 3.02
CA GLY A 78 0.72 5.32 1.68
C GLY A 78 2.23 5.15 1.56
N THR A 79 2.77 5.60 0.44
CA THR A 79 4.21 5.84 0.26
C THR A 79 4.64 6.93 1.23
N THR A 80 5.83 6.80 1.79
CA THR A 80 6.46 7.89 2.51
C THR A 80 7.68 8.32 1.74
N THR A 81 8.16 9.53 1.98
CA THR A 81 9.40 10.05 1.42
C THR A 81 10.56 9.06 1.52
N ALA A 82 10.71 8.34 2.64
CA ALA A 82 11.77 7.34 2.81
C ALA A 82 11.67 6.16 1.82
N HIS A 83 10.44 5.71 1.52
CA HIS A 83 10.24 4.64 0.53
C HIS A 83 10.59 5.13 -0.88
N PHE A 84 10.20 6.37 -1.19
CA PHE A 84 10.51 7.00 -2.47
C PHE A 84 12.03 7.18 -2.65
N ILE A 85 12.73 7.71 -1.66
CA ILE A 85 14.20 7.87 -1.69
C ILE A 85 14.88 6.52 -1.91
N LYS A 86 14.44 5.48 -1.18
CA LYS A 86 15.00 4.13 -1.36
C LYS A 86 14.82 3.62 -2.79
N PHE A 87 13.62 3.75 -3.34
CA PHE A 87 13.34 3.36 -4.72
C PHE A 87 14.20 4.14 -5.72
N MET A 88 14.36 5.45 -5.53
CA MET A 88 15.18 6.29 -6.40
C MET A 88 16.65 5.89 -6.38
N ASN A 89 17.21 5.56 -5.22
CA ASN A 89 18.59 5.09 -5.13
C ASN A 89 18.77 3.77 -5.89
N GLU A 90 17.91 2.79 -5.65
CA GLU A 90 17.97 1.49 -6.34
C GLU A 90 17.76 1.64 -7.86
N LEU A 91 16.87 2.53 -8.28
CA LEU A 91 16.63 2.83 -9.70
C LEU A 91 17.88 3.43 -10.36
N LEU A 92 18.50 4.43 -9.72
CA LEU A 92 19.70 5.08 -10.26
C LEU A 92 20.89 4.12 -10.35
N ASP A 93 21.06 3.23 -9.37
CA ASP A 93 22.08 2.19 -9.42
C ASP A 93 21.87 1.25 -10.62
N ILE A 94 20.62 0.88 -10.92
CA ILE A 94 20.28 0.06 -12.09
C ILE A 94 20.55 0.82 -13.39
N MET A 95 20.18 2.10 -13.45
CA MET A 95 20.42 2.94 -14.63
C MET A 95 21.92 3.14 -14.91
N ASP A 96 22.77 3.17 -13.89
CA ASP A 96 24.22 3.33 -14.06
C ASP A 96 24.90 2.04 -14.57
N MET A 97 24.33 0.87 -14.23
CA MET A 97 24.83 -0.43 -14.72
C MET A 97 24.54 -0.68 -16.20
N ASP A 98 23.50 -0.06 -16.78
CA ASP A 98 23.10 -0.26 -18.17
C ASP A 98 23.47 0.96 -19.03
N GLU A 99 24.47 0.79 -19.90
CA GLU A 99 24.89 1.83 -20.84
C GLU A 99 23.75 2.30 -21.75
N GLY A 100 22.75 1.46 -22.02
CA GLY A 100 21.58 1.80 -22.83
C GLY A 100 20.62 2.78 -22.15
N LEU A 101 20.71 2.93 -20.82
CA LEU A 101 19.93 3.89 -20.05
C LEU A 101 20.66 5.23 -19.85
N LYS A 102 21.94 5.32 -20.24
CA LYS A 102 22.73 6.53 -20.11
C LYS A 102 22.17 7.68 -20.95
N GLY A 103 22.00 8.84 -20.30
CA GLY A 103 21.42 10.03 -20.94
C GLY A 103 19.89 10.01 -21.03
N SER A 104 19.24 9.00 -20.45
CA SER A 104 17.79 8.97 -20.29
C SER A 104 17.32 9.98 -19.22
N TYR A 105 16.05 10.37 -19.31
CA TYR A 105 15.44 11.34 -18.39
C TYR A 105 14.37 10.66 -17.53
N LEU A 106 14.34 11.02 -16.25
CA LEU A 106 13.27 10.62 -15.35
C LEU A 106 12.10 11.60 -15.49
N VAL A 107 10.92 11.08 -15.80
CA VAL A 107 9.68 11.85 -15.91
C VAL A 107 8.69 11.32 -14.87
N MET A 108 8.30 12.18 -13.94
CA MET A 108 7.39 11.83 -12.84
C MET A 108 6.39 12.97 -12.60
N ASP A 109 5.28 12.67 -11.92
CA ASP A 109 4.32 13.68 -11.49
C ASP A 109 4.87 14.52 -10.32
N ASN A 110 4.39 15.76 -10.19
CA ASN A 110 4.75 16.62 -9.06
C ASN A 110 3.89 16.26 -7.83
N CYS A 111 4.20 15.13 -7.21
CA CYS A 111 3.52 14.65 -6.02
C CYS A 111 4.30 15.00 -4.74
N ILE A 112 3.58 15.26 -3.65
CA ILE A 112 4.17 15.39 -2.31
C ILE A 112 4.25 13.98 -1.70
N PRO A 113 5.45 13.45 -1.44
CA PRO A 113 5.64 12.08 -0.95
C PRO A 113 5.38 11.89 0.55
#